data_AF-A0A2T2XD47-F1
#
_entry.id   AF-A0A2T2XD47-F1
#
_cell.length_a   1.000
_cell.length_b   1.000
_cell.length_c   1.000
_cell.angle_alpha   90.00
_cell.angle_beta   90.00
_cell.angle_gamma   90.00
#
_symmetry.space_group_name_H-M   'P 1'
#
loop_
_entity.id
_entity.type
_entity.pdbx_description
1 polymer ?
#
loop_
_entity_poly.entity_id
_entity_poly.type
_entity_poly.pdbx_seq_one_letter_code
_entity_poly.pdbx_strand_id
1 'polypeptide(L)'
;MREQPAVTHTVAARLTDYDGQKTVIFREDDRVLVGNTFNSRTELAQSIGTPDAKSLHSRYREALAHPLSPHQVDAANAPVLTVREPSVRLDRLPAPLHHARDSGAYITASIAIARDPDTGIQNWSIHRLQINGPQTLGILILPRHLAIMVAKAEQRNEDLPIALVVGLPPGYLLASQAITPYGVDEATIASALMGAPIAVVRSPLYGIEVPAESEYLLEGRIVVHARDLEGPFGEFPRTYGPRSPKPVVQIDALYHRESPIFQTILPASREHLLLGAIPREVAILNAVSQVSPHVEEVILTLASGCHYHAVAQITPRHAGEAKNAMLAAFAGVNEVKRVIVVDADINIHDPEDVEWALATRVQPDQEFSAFAY
;
A
#
# COMPACT_ATOMS: atom_id res chain seq x y z
N MET A 1 21.33 -14.80 -23.94
CA MET A 1 21.27 -14.82 -22.47
C MET A 1 22.40 -13.94 -21.98
N ARG A 2 22.15 -12.66 -21.71
CA ARG A 2 23.17 -11.75 -21.16
C ARG A 2 22.90 -11.68 -19.67
N GLU A 3 23.79 -12.26 -18.88
CA GLU A 3 23.86 -12.07 -17.43
C GLU A 3 24.07 -10.57 -17.15
N GLN A 4 23.11 -9.94 -16.49
CA GLN A 4 23.35 -8.67 -15.79
C GLN A 4 23.96 -9.01 -14.42
N PRO A 5 25.10 -8.40 -14.04
CA PRO A 5 25.83 -8.80 -12.84
C PRO A 5 25.17 -8.27 -11.55
N ALA A 6 25.03 -9.17 -10.58
CA ALA A 6 25.28 -9.03 -9.13
C ALA A 6 24.66 -7.90 -8.26
N VAL A 7 24.01 -6.86 -8.79
CA VAL A 7 23.51 -5.74 -7.96
C VAL A 7 22.09 -5.95 -7.43
N THR A 8 21.23 -6.72 -8.11
CA THR A 8 19.81 -6.81 -7.74
C THR A 8 19.51 -7.75 -6.57
N HIS A 9 20.17 -8.92 -6.51
CA HIS A 9 20.00 -9.85 -5.39
C HIS A 9 20.58 -9.30 -4.07
N THR A 10 21.53 -8.36 -4.12
CA THR A 10 22.12 -7.79 -2.92
C THR A 10 21.20 -6.74 -2.28
N VAL A 11 20.41 -5.99 -3.06
CA VAL A 11 19.46 -5.01 -2.50
C VAL A 11 18.42 -5.69 -1.62
N ALA A 12 17.72 -6.70 -2.15
CA ALA A 12 16.68 -7.40 -1.40
C ALA A 12 17.22 -8.14 -0.16
N ALA A 13 18.38 -8.77 -0.29
CA ALA A 13 19.05 -9.41 0.85
C ALA A 13 19.41 -8.39 1.94
N ARG A 14 19.96 -7.23 1.57
CA ARG A 14 20.31 -6.17 2.53
C ARG A 14 19.07 -5.52 3.16
N LEU A 15 18.00 -5.34 2.40
CA LEU A 15 16.72 -4.90 2.96
C LEU A 15 16.15 -5.93 3.95
N THR A 16 16.36 -7.22 3.70
CA THR A 16 15.98 -8.31 4.62
C THR A 16 16.83 -8.28 5.89
N ASP A 17 18.16 -8.14 5.79
CA ASP A 17 19.08 -8.09 6.94
C ASP A 17 18.69 -7.00 7.95
N TYR A 18 18.12 -5.89 7.46
CA TYR A 18 17.75 -4.71 8.25
C TYR A 18 16.24 -4.49 8.36
N ASP A 19 15.41 -5.46 7.96
CA ASP A 19 13.95 -5.36 8.08
C ASP A 19 13.55 -5.19 9.55
N GLY A 20 12.74 -4.17 9.82
CA GLY A 20 12.32 -3.84 11.17
C GLY A 20 13.36 -3.12 12.03
N GLN A 21 14.51 -2.74 11.46
CA GLN A 21 15.61 -2.12 12.22
C GLN A 21 15.95 -0.71 11.74
N LYS A 22 16.12 -0.51 10.43
CA LYS A 22 16.52 0.79 9.87
C LYS A 22 16.28 0.89 8.37
N THR A 23 16.17 2.13 7.92
CA THR A 23 16.22 2.47 6.50
C THR A 23 17.57 2.14 5.89
N VAL A 24 17.54 1.62 4.67
CA VAL A 24 18.74 1.26 3.92
C VAL A 24 18.79 2.10 2.65
N ILE A 25 19.90 2.81 2.48
CA ILE A 25 20.16 3.64 1.29
C ILE A 25 21.34 3.05 0.54
N PHE A 26 21.12 2.73 -0.72
CA PHE A 26 22.10 2.24 -1.66
C PHE A 26 22.51 3.39 -2.58
N ARG A 27 23.81 3.55 -2.79
CA ARG A 27 24.38 4.59 -3.66
C ARG A 27 25.32 3.92 -4.64
N GLU A 28 25.08 4.15 -5.92
CA GLU A 28 25.94 3.71 -7.01
C GLU A 28 25.99 4.84 -8.05
N ASP A 29 27.16 5.43 -8.23
CA ASP A 29 27.36 6.65 -9.04
C ASP A 29 26.37 7.78 -8.67
N ASP A 30 25.54 8.21 -9.62
CA ASP A 30 24.49 9.23 -9.46
C ASP A 30 23.13 8.65 -9.03
N ARG A 31 23.03 7.33 -8.87
CA ARG A 31 21.78 6.64 -8.53
C ARG A 31 21.68 6.40 -7.04
N VAL A 32 20.54 6.78 -6.49
CA VAL A 32 20.19 6.51 -5.10
C VAL A 32 18.95 5.63 -5.07
N LEU A 33 19.02 4.52 -4.35
CA LEU A 33 17.87 3.68 -4.05
C LEU A 33 17.66 3.61 -2.53
N VAL A 34 16.40 3.65 -2.09
CA VAL A 34 16.03 3.53 -0.69
C VAL A 34 14.93 2.49 -0.50
N GLY A 35 15.01 1.74 0.58
CA GLY A 35 13.92 0.89 1.06
C GLY A 35 13.94 0.81 2.58
N ASN A 36 12.92 0.16 3.17
CA ASN A 36 12.70 0.17 4.61
C ASN A 36 12.56 1.61 5.14
N THR A 37 11.82 2.47 4.42
CA THR A 37 11.71 3.91 4.76
C THR A 37 11.02 4.15 6.10
N PHE A 38 10.27 3.16 6.57
CA PHE A 38 9.85 3.01 7.96
C PHE A 38 9.75 1.52 8.30
N ASN A 39 9.99 1.18 9.56
CA ASN A 39 10.19 -0.19 10.04
C ASN A 39 9.31 -0.55 11.23
N SER A 40 8.63 0.44 11.80
CA SER A 40 7.80 0.28 12.98
C SER A 40 6.58 1.19 12.92
N ARG A 41 5.57 0.86 13.73
CA ARG A 41 4.42 1.74 13.97
C ARG A 41 4.87 3.11 14.49
N THR A 42 5.89 3.16 15.34
CA THR A 42 6.43 4.41 15.87
C THR A 42 7.00 5.30 14.78
N GLU A 43 7.82 4.76 13.87
CA GLU A 43 8.36 5.52 12.74
C GLU A 43 7.26 5.97 11.78
N LEU A 44 6.27 5.12 11.52
CA LEU A 44 5.11 5.50 10.72
C LEU A 44 4.32 6.64 11.37
N ALA A 45 4.12 6.61 12.70
CA ALA A 45 3.46 7.69 13.44
C ALA A 45 4.22 9.01 13.34
N GLN A 46 5.54 8.96 13.52
CA GLN A 46 6.40 10.14 13.37
C GLN A 46 6.32 10.72 11.95
N SER A 47 6.26 9.87 10.92
CA SER A 47 6.18 10.31 9.52
C SER A 47 4.92 11.11 9.18
N ILE A 48 3.85 10.95 9.98
CA ILE A 48 2.58 11.67 9.84
C ILE A 48 2.34 12.67 11.00
N GLY A 49 3.39 13.05 11.72
CA GLY A 49 3.33 14.07 12.78
C GLY A 49 2.55 13.64 14.03
N THR A 50 2.44 12.34 14.28
CA THR A 50 1.73 11.76 15.42
C THR A 50 2.70 11.42 16.56
N PRO A 51 2.36 11.67 17.84
CA PRO A 51 3.32 11.57 18.96
C PRO A 51 3.80 10.14 19.24
N ASP A 52 2.96 9.13 19.01
CA ASP A 52 3.26 7.74 19.31
C ASP A 52 2.49 6.75 18.41
N ALA A 53 2.87 5.48 18.48
CA ALA A 53 2.23 4.39 17.75
C ALA A 53 0.75 4.18 18.14
N LYS A 54 0.37 4.46 19.39
CA LYS A 54 -1.01 4.27 19.89
C LYS A 54 -1.98 5.25 19.24
N SER A 55 -1.49 6.43 18.90
CA SER A 55 -2.26 7.49 18.26
C SER A 55 -2.43 7.29 16.73
N LEU A 56 -1.83 6.25 16.14
CA LEU A 56 -1.94 5.98 14.70
C LEU A 56 -3.37 5.74 14.24
N HIS A 57 -4.11 4.86 14.93
CA HIS A 57 -5.47 4.51 14.52
C HIS A 57 -6.40 5.71 14.62
N SER A 58 -6.32 6.49 15.71
CA SER A 58 -7.14 7.69 15.89
C SER A 58 -6.79 8.75 14.84
N ARG A 59 -5.50 8.99 14.57
CA ARG A 59 -5.08 9.90 13.49
C ARG A 59 -5.60 9.45 12.12
N TYR A 60 -5.52 8.17 11.81
CA TYR A 60 -5.98 7.64 10.53
C TYR A 60 -7.51 7.72 10.41
N ARG A 61 -8.25 7.40 11.47
CA ARG A 61 -9.71 7.57 11.55
C ARG A 61 -10.13 9.04 11.34
N GLU A 62 -9.44 9.97 11.98
CA GLU A 62 -9.69 11.40 11.84
C GLU A 62 -9.50 11.85 10.39
N ALA A 63 -8.41 11.41 9.75
CA ALA A 63 -8.15 11.75 8.35
C ALA A 63 -9.19 11.20 7.37
N LEU A 64 -9.76 10.03 7.66
CA LEU A 64 -10.87 9.47 6.87
C LEU A 64 -12.18 10.24 7.10
N ALA A 65 -12.45 10.69 8.32
CA ALA A 65 -13.67 11.42 8.67
C ALA A 65 -13.63 12.89 8.19
N HIS A 66 -12.44 13.48 8.17
CA HIS A 66 -12.21 14.89 7.86
C HIS A 66 -11.14 15.05 6.78
N PRO A 67 -11.41 14.59 5.54
CA PRO A 67 -10.46 14.75 4.43
C PRO A 67 -10.21 16.23 4.12
N LEU A 68 -8.98 16.56 3.70
CA LEU A 68 -8.58 17.92 3.38
C LEU A 68 -8.22 18.00 1.89
N SER A 69 -8.73 18.98 1.16
CA SER A 69 -8.37 19.10 -0.27
C SER A 69 -6.88 19.41 -0.43
N PRO A 70 -6.17 18.78 -1.39
CA PRO A 70 -4.82 19.19 -1.76
C PRO A 70 -4.85 20.59 -2.38
N HIS A 71 -3.69 21.25 -2.46
CA HIS A 71 -3.57 22.52 -3.16
C HIS A 71 -2.75 22.35 -4.42
N GLN A 72 -3.22 22.94 -5.52
CA GLN A 72 -2.55 22.86 -6.80
C GLN A 72 -1.40 23.88 -6.87
N VAL A 73 -0.25 23.45 -7.39
CA VAL A 73 0.91 24.32 -7.71
C VAL A 73 1.18 24.33 -9.21
N ASP A 74 1.84 25.39 -9.68
CA ASP A 74 2.32 25.48 -11.04
C ASP A 74 3.52 24.56 -11.29
N ALA A 75 3.75 24.18 -12.54
CA ALA A 75 4.85 23.30 -12.93
C ALA A 75 6.24 23.84 -12.52
N ALA A 76 6.42 25.16 -12.45
CA ALA A 76 7.65 25.78 -11.99
C ALA A 76 7.95 25.53 -10.49
N ASN A 77 6.93 25.20 -9.70
CA ASN A 77 7.01 24.89 -8.28
C ASN A 77 6.85 23.39 -8.00
N ALA A 78 7.01 22.54 -9.02
CA ALA A 78 6.89 21.10 -8.90
C ALA A 78 8.23 20.41 -9.19
N PRO A 79 9.04 20.08 -8.16
CA PRO A 79 10.34 19.45 -8.35
C PRO A 79 10.30 18.17 -9.20
N VAL A 80 9.24 17.37 -9.12
CA VAL A 80 9.12 16.15 -9.95
C VAL A 80 9.16 16.44 -11.46
N LEU A 81 8.81 17.65 -11.89
CA LEU A 81 8.78 18.04 -13.30
C LEU A 81 10.06 18.75 -13.77
N THR A 82 11.09 18.87 -12.92
CA THR A 82 12.32 19.60 -13.25
C THR A 82 13.07 18.99 -14.42
N VAL A 83 13.19 17.67 -14.48
CA VAL A 83 13.86 16.96 -15.57
C VAL A 83 12.86 16.09 -16.30
N ARG A 84 12.81 16.22 -17.63
CA ARG A 84 12.11 15.29 -18.52
C ARG A 84 13.14 14.47 -19.28
N GLU A 85 13.06 13.16 -19.17
CA GLU A 85 13.93 12.28 -19.94
C GLU A 85 13.65 12.40 -21.44
N PRO A 86 14.68 12.46 -22.31
CA PRO A 86 14.50 12.55 -23.76
C PRO A 86 13.87 11.28 -24.36
N SER A 87 14.00 10.14 -23.67
CA SER A 87 13.38 8.88 -24.05
C SER A 87 13.07 8.03 -22.82
N VAL A 88 11.89 7.42 -22.77
CA VAL A 88 11.52 6.50 -21.69
C VAL A 88 12.37 5.23 -21.77
N ARG A 89 13.07 4.92 -20.67
CA ARG A 89 13.98 3.77 -20.49
C ARG A 89 13.82 3.17 -19.09
N LEU A 90 12.75 2.40 -18.90
CA LEU A 90 12.44 1.74 -17.62
C LEU A 90 13.54 0.77 -17.18
N ASP A 91 14.25 0.16 -18.13
CA ASP A 91 15.40 -0.71 -17.89
C ASP A 91 16.62 0.01 -17.27
N ARG A 92 16.59 1.35 -17.20
CA ARG A 92 17.61 2.16 -16.52
C ARG A 92 17.22 2.56 -15.10
N LEU A 93 15.95 2.41 -14.72
CA LEU A 93 15.53 2.63 -13.34
C LEU A 93 16.22 1.61 -12.43
N PRO A 94 16.64 1.97 -11.21
CA PRO A 94 17.27 1.05 -10.29
C PRO A 94 16.26 0.09 -9.63
N ALA A 95 15.19 -0.31 -10.34
CA ALA A 95 14.18 -1.23 -9.84
C ALA A 95 14.82 -2.62 -9.57
N PRO A 96 14.73 -3.16 -8.34
CA PRO A 96 15.40 -4.40 -8.01
C PRO A 96 14.60 -5.63 -8.46
N LEU A 97 15.30 -6.76 -8.48
CA LEU A 97 14.73 -8.10 -8.45
C LEU A 97 14.64 -8.51 -6.97
N HIS A 98 13.44 -8.70 -6.41
CA HIS A 98 13.28 -8.89 -4.97
C HIS A 98 13.55 -10.33 -4.53
N HIS A 99 13.01 -11.31 -5.24
CA HIS A 99 13.12 -12.72 -4.88
C HIS A 99 13.65 -13.58 -6.03
N ALA A 100 14.22 -14.73 -5.67
CA ALA A 100 14.93 -15.60 -6.59
C ALA A 100 14.09 -16.10 -7.78
N ARG A 101 12.77 -16.22 -7.64
CA ARG A 101 11.87 -16.66 -8.73
C ARG A 101 11.02 -15.55 -9.30
N ASP A 102 11.26 -14.29 -8.94
CA ASP A 102 10.56 -13.18 -9.56
C ASP A 102 10.88 -13.17 -11.07
N SER A 103 9.88 -12.87 -11.90
CA SER A 103 9.97 -12.87 -13.37
C SER A 103 10.85 -11.78 -13.95
N GLY A 104 11.23 -10.78 -13.17
CA GLY A 104 12.03 -9.64 -13.59
C GLY A 104 12.12 -8.56 -12.51
N ALA A 105 12.62 -7.39 -12.87
CA ALA A 105 12.62 -6.23 -11.98
C ALA A 105 11.20 -5.68 -11.78
N TYR A 106 10.90 -5.25 -10.56
CA TYR A 106 9.60 -4.70 -10.19
C TYR A 106 9.71 -3.32 -9.56
N ILE A 107 8.78 -2.43 -9.93
CA ILE A 107 8.50 -1.21 -9.18
C ILE A 107 7.42 -1.57 -8.14
N THR A 108 7.74 -1.44 -6.86
CA THR A 108 6.89 -1.89 -5.74
C THR A 108 6.46 -0.78 -4.79
N ALA A 109 7.02 0.43 -4.93
CA ALA A 109 6.71 1.59 -4.09
C ALA A 109 6.16 2.76 -4.90
N SER A 110 5.43 2.47 -5.98
CA SER A 110 4.76 3.50 -6.79
C SER A 110 3.29 3.62 -6.40
N ILE A 111 2.82 4.84 -6.20
CA ILE A 111 1.38 5.12 -6.22
C ILE A 111 0.96 5.27 -7.68
N ALA A 112 0.06 4.41 -8.13
CA ALA A 112 -0.67 4.52 -9.38
C ALA A 112 -1.88 5.43 -9.18
N ILE A 113 -1.94 6.50 -9.96
CA ILE A 113 -2.99 7.51 -9.96
C ILE A 113 -3.71 7.45 -11.32
N ALA A 114 -5.00 7.15 -11.29
CA ALA A 114 -5.86 7.15 -12.47
C ALA A 114 -7.15 7.91 -12.18
N ARG A 115 -7.78 8.46 -13.22
CA ARG A 115 -9.07 9.14 -13.11
C ARG A 115 -10.19 8.26 -13.61
N ASP A 116 -11.29 8.25 -12.88
CA ASP A 116 -12.52 7.68 -13.37
C ASP A 116 -12.95 8.40 -14.66
N PRO A 117 -13.20 7.66 -15.77
CA PRO A 117 -13.50 8.27 -17.06
C PRO A 117 -14.93 8.84 -17.17
N ASP A 118 -15.80 8.62 -16.18
CA ASP A 118 -17.11 9.27 -16.02
C ASP A 118 -17.05 10.50 -15.11
N THR A 119 -16.45 10.35 -13.94
CA THR A 119 -16.55 11.37 -12.87
C THR A 119 -15.36 12.31 -12.82
N GLY A 120 -14.22 11.91 -13.41
CA GLY A 120 -12.95 12.64 -13.31
C GLY A 120 -12.27 12.55 -11.94
N ILE A 121 -12.89 11.88 -10.96
CA ILE A 121 -12.32 11.70 -9.62
C ILE A 121 -11.14 10.74 -9.70
N GLN A 122 -10.06 11.07 -9.00
CA GLN A 122 -8.86 10.25 -8.99
C GLN A 122 -8.96 9.10 -7.97
N ASN A 123 -8.20 8.04 -8.21
CA ASN A 123 -7.91 7.00 -7.26
C ASN A 123 -6.40 6.77 -7.19
N TRP A 124 -5.86 6.70 -5.98
CA TRP A 124 -4.48 6.35 -5.69
C TRP A 124 -4.42 4.93 -5.14
N SER A 125 -3.50 4.13 -5.67
CA SER A 125 -3.34 2.74 -5.24
C SER A 125 -1.93 2.24 -5.51
N ILE A 126 -1.41 1.33 -4.70
CA ILE A 126 -0.12 0.70 -4.95
C ILE A 126 -0.34 -0.62 -5.67
N HIS A 127 0.38 -0.81 -6.77
CA HIS A 127 0.39 -2.03 -7.55
C HIS A 127 1.84 -2.44 -7.79
N ARG A 128 2.11 -3.75 -7.80
CA ARG A 128 3.39 -4.24 -8.34
C ARG A 128 3.39 -4.06 -9.85
N LEU A 129 4.52 -3.57 -10.38
CA LEU A 129 4.70 -3.30 -11.80
C LEU A 129 5.93 -4.03 -12.31
N GLN A 130 5.73 -5.07 -13.11
CA GLN A 130 6.82 -5.82 -13.74
C GLN A 130 7.37 -5.03 -14.92
N ILE A 131 8.68 -4.82 -14.99
CA ILE A 131 9.31 -4.21 -16.16
C ILE A 131 9.43 -5.27 -17.27
N ASN A 132 8.59 -5.14 -18.31
CA ASN A 132 8.57 -6.07 -19.45
C ASN A 132 9.40 -5.57 -20.64
N GLY A 133 9.73 -4.29 -20.66
CA GLY A 133 10.54 -3.68 -21.71
C GLY A 133 10.93 -2.24 -21.38
N PRO A 134 11.56 -1.53 -22.32
CA PRO A 134 12.02 -0.15 -22.09
C PRO A 134 10.92 0.85 -21.76
N GLN A 135 9.66 0.55 -22.10
CA GLN A 135 8.50 1.45 -21.93
C GLN A 135 7.22 0.72 -21.49
N THR A 136 7.28 -0.60 -21.25
CA THR A 136 6.11 -1.43 -20.96
C THR A 136 6.21 -2.07 -19.59
N LEU A 137 5.10 -2.02 -18.85
CA LEU A 137 4.95 -2.65 -17.55
C LEU A 137 3.78 -3.65 -17.58
N GLY A 138 3.93 -4.78 -16.89
CA GLY A 138 2.79 -5.62 -16.49
C GLY A 138 2.28 -5.17 -15.12
N ILE A 139 0.97 -4.99 -14.95
CA ILE A 139 0.37 -4.52 -13.69
C ILE A 139 -0.63 -5.54 -13.12
N LEU A 140 -0.44 -5.99 -11.88
CA LEU A 140 -1.47 -6.75 -11.18
C LEU A 140 -2.53 -5.80 -10.61
N ILE A 141 -3.75 -5.87 -11.14
CA ILE A 141 -4.89 -5.11 -10.63
C ILE A 141 -5.87 -6.08 -9.97
N LEU A 142 -6.03 -5.96 -8.66
CA LEU A 142 -7.04 -6.68 -7.89
C LEU A 142 -8.41 -6.01 -8.05
N PRO A 143 -9.54 -6.71 -7.80
CA PRO A 143 -10.90 -6.20 -8.02
C PRO A 143 -11.27 -5.09 -7.01
N ARG A 144 -10.67 -3.91 -7.19
CA ARG A 144 -10.84 -2.68 -6.40
C ARG A 144 -11.11 -1.51 -7.36
N HIS A 145 -11.01 -0.28 -6.87
CA HIS A 145 -11.37 0.94 -7.61
C HIS A 145 -10.70 1.05 -8.98
N LEU A 146 -9.37 0.81 -9.09
CA LEU A 146 -8.69 0.84 -10.38
C LEU A 146 -9.25 -0.21 -11.36
N ALA A 147 -9.67 -1.39 -10.89
CA ALA A 147 -10.30 -2.39 -11.76
C ALA A 147 -11.64 -1.92 -12.34
N ILE A 148 -12.41 -1.13 -11.56
CA ILE A 148 -13.64 -0.50 -12.04
C ILE A 148 -13.31 0.48 -13.18
N MET A 149 -12.29 1.33 -12.99
CA MET A 149 -11.87 2.30 -14.00
C MET A 149 -11.37 1.61 -15.28
N VAL A 150 -10.56 0.55 -15.14
CA VAL A 150 -10.09 -0.26 -16.28
C VAL A 150 -11.26 -0.91 -17.00
N ALA A 151 -12.23 -1.49 -16.28
CA ALA A 151 -13.40 -2.10 -16.90
C ALA A 151 -14.23 -1.07 -17.69
N LYS A 152 -14.39 0.16 -17.18
CA LYS A 152 -15.05 1.25 -17.90
C LYS A 152 -14.29 1.63 -19.18
N ALA A 153 -12.96 1.75 -19.11
CA ALA A 153 -12.12 2.06 -20.27
C ALA A 153 -12.20 0.95 -21.34
N GLU A 154 -12.20 -0.32 -20.91
CA GLU A 154 -12.39 -1.46 -21.80
C GLU A 154 -13.77 -1.49 -22.46
N GLN A 155 -14.83 -1.14 -21.75
CA GLN A 155 -16.17 -1.00 -22.34
C GLN A 155 -16.25 0.11 -23.39
N ARG A 156 -15.40 1.14 -23.28
CA ARG A 156 -15.29 2.24 -24.26
C ARG A 156 -14.32 1.94 -25.38
N ASN A 157 -13.53 0.87 -25.28
CA ASN A 157 -12.42 0.58 -26.18
C ASN A 157 -11.42 1.76 -26.25
N GLU A 158 -11.15 2.37 -25.09
CA GLU A 158 -10.22 3.49 -24.91
C GLU A 158 -9.14 3.12 -23.88
N ASP A 159 -7.92 3.61 -24.10
CA ASP A 159 -6.85 3.47 -23.10
C ASP A 159 -7.18 4.29 -21.85
N LEU A 160 -6.78 3.80 -20.67
CA LEU A 160 -6.95 4.54 -19.40
C LEU A 160 -5.66 5.28 -19.03
N PRO A 161 -5.62 6.62 -19.05
CA PRO A 161 -4.46 7.38 -18.58
C PRO A 161 -4.11 7.07 -17.13
N ILE A 162 -2.81 6.94 -16.86
CA ILE A 162 -2.28 6.61 -15.53
C ILE A 162 -0.97 7.35 -15.30
N ALA A 163 -0.77 7.81 -14.07
CA ALA A 163 0.49 8.33 -13.58
C ALA A 163 1.02 7.40 -12.47
N LEU A 164 2.30 7.03 -12.53
CA LEU A 164 2.97 6.27 -11.49
C LEU A 164 4.00 7.18 -10.83
N VAL A 165 3.86 7.44 -9.54
CA VAL A 165 4.77 8.30 -8.78
C VAL A 165 5.57 7.48 -7.77
N VAL A 166 6.88 7.70 -7.72
CA VAL A 166 7.83 6.99 -6.85
C VAL A 166 8.59 8.00 -5.99
N GLY A 167 8.95 7.59 -4.77
CA GLY A 167 9.69 8.43 -3.83
C GLY A 167 8.76 9.43 -3.16
N LEU A 168 7.95 8.93 -2.24
CA LEU A 168 6.94 9.71 -1.53
C LEU A 168 7.09 9.55 -0.01
N PRO A 169 6.65 10.54 0.78
CA PRO A 169 6.58 10.40 2.21
C PRO A 169 5.71 9.19 2.62
N PRO A 170 6.06 8.43 3.68
CA PRO A 170 5.28 7.26 4.11
C PRO A 170 3.80 7.54 4.34
N GLY A 171 3.42 8.73 4.79
CA GLY A 171 2.02 9.14 4.95
C GLY A 171 1.20 9.10 3.66
N TYR A 172 1.82 9.35 2.50
CA TYR A 172 1.15 9.34 1.20
C TYR A 172 0.92 7.89 0.74
N LEU A 173 1.92 7.03 0.96
CA LEU A 173 1.80 5.60 0.75
C LEU A 173 0.68 5.03 1.62
N LEU A 174 0.64 5.39 2.90
CA LEU A 174 -0.41 4.97 3.84
C LEU A 174 -1.81 5.48 3.40
N ALA A 175 -1.91 6.71 2.91
CA ALA A 175 -3.16 7.25 2.38
C ALA A 175 -3.69 6.44 1.18
N SER A 176 -2.82 6.02 0.26
CA SER A 176 -3.18 5.21 -0.91
C SER A 176 -3.70 3.81 -0.58
N GLN A 177 -3.57 3.38 0.69
CA GLN A 177 -4.08 2.09 1.17
C GLN A 177 -5.47 2.23 1.82
N ALA A 178 -6.10 3.40 1.76
CA ALA A 178 -7.40 3.65 2.36
C ALA A 178 -8.48 2.72 1.81
N ILE A 179 -9.31 2.21 2.71
CA ILE A 179 -10.50 1.42 2.39
C ILE A 179 -11.69 2.38 2.45
N THR A 180 -11.94 3.03 1.33
CA THR A 180 -12.97 4.06 1.17
C THR A 180 -14.07 3.59 0.20
N PRO A 181 -15.25 4.23 0.22
CA PRO A 181 -16.19 4.12 -0.88
C PRO A 181 -15.56 4.57 -2.21
N TYR A 182 -16.06 4.03 -3.31
CA TYR A 182 -15.64 4.45 -4.64
C TYR A 182 -15.92 5.95 -4.88
N GLY A 183 -14.95 6.67 -5.45
CA GLY A 183 -15.08 8.11 -5.72
C GLY A 183 -14.60 9.02 -4.59
N VAL A 184 -13.81 8.50 -3.64
CA VAL A 184 -13.01 9.31 -2.72
C VAL A 184 -11.59 9.40 -3.27
N ASP A 185 -11.06 10.61 -3.43
CA ASP A 185 -9.67 10.84 -3.84
C ASP A 185 -8.74 10.76 -2.61
N GLU A 186 -7.85 9.78 -2.58
CA GLU A 186 -6.92 9.56 -1.47
C GLU A 186 -5.90 10.69 -1.29
N ALA A 187 -5.70 11.58 -2.28
CA ALA A 187 -4.94 12.82 -2.09
C ALA A 187 -5.53 13.67 -0.95
N THR A 188 -6.85 13.59 -0.75
CA THR A 188 -7.53 14.32 0.32
C THR A 188 -7.26 13.72 1.70
N ILE A 189 -7.12 12.39 1.75
CA ILE A 189 -6.76 11.63 2.95
C ILE A 189 -5.28 11.87 3.26
N ALA A 190 -4.42 11.90 2.24
CA ALA A 190 -3.00 12.24 2.39
C ALA A 190 -2.83 13.63 3.02
N SER A 191 -3.55 14.65 2.54
CA SER A 191 -3.55 15.98 3.14
C SER A 191 -4.00 15.98 4.61
N ALA A 192 -5.08 15.28 4.93
CA ALA A 192 -5.56 15.17 6.29
C ALA A 192 -4.57 14.44 7.21
N LEU A 193 -3.95 13.33 6.73
CA LEU A 193 -2.92 12.59 7.45
C LEU A 193 -1.67 13.42 7.72
N MET A 194 -1.22 14.20 6.73
CA MET A 194 -0.07 15.09 6.87
C MET A 194 -0.38 16.34 7.70
N GLY A 195 -1.66 16.63 7.96
CA GLY A 195 -2.12 17.77 8.75
C GLY A 195 -2.14 19.10 8.00
N ALA A 196 -1.87 19.09 6.69
CA ALA A 196 -1.90 20.25 5.82
C ALA A 196 -2.18 19.82 4.36
N PRO A 197 -2.82 20.67 3.53
CA PRO A 197 -2.99 20.42 2.10
C PRO A 197 -1.66 20.08 1.42
N ILE A 198 -1.56 18.89 0.83
CA ILE A 198 -0.36 18.52 0.05
C ILE A 198 -0.31 19.30 -1.26
N ALA A 199 0.89 19.57 -1.76
CA ALA A 199 1.09 20.20 -3.06
C ALA A 199 0.92 19.17 -4.18
N VAL A 200 0.03 19.45 -5.13
CA VAL A 200 -0.17 18.63 -6.33
C VAL A 200 0.05 19.46 -7.59
N VAL A 201 0.54 18.81 -8.65
CA VAL A 201 0.73 19.41 -9.97
C VAL A 201 0.01 18.57 -11.01
N ARG A 202 -0.48 19.20 -12.09
CA ARG A 202 -1.04 18.48 -13.23
C ARG A 202 0.09 17.89 -14.07
N SER A 203 0.01 16.60 -14.31
CA SER A 203 0.95 15.85 -15.14
C SER A 203 0.93 16.40 -16.59
N PRO A 204 2.09 16.70 -17.21
CA PRO A 204 2.12 17.34 -18.53
C PRO A 204 1.36 16.67 -19.67
N LEU A 205 1.30 15.33 -19.75
CA LEU A 205 0.67 14.65 -20.90
C LEU A 205 -0.82 14.44 -20.69
N TYR A 206 -1.18 13.93 -19.52
CA TYR A 206 -2.55 13.49 -19.24
C TYR A 206 -3.30 14.40 -18.27
N GLY A 207 -2.64 15.39 -17.68
CA GLY A 207 -3.22 16.34 -16.74
C GLY A 207 -3.70 15.71 -15.43
N ILE A 208 -3.15 14.56 -15.03
CA ILE A 208 -3.46 13.86 -13.78
C ILE A 208 -2.83 14.64 -12.63
N GLU A 209 -3.55 14.84 -11.53
CA GLU A 209 -3.01 15.57 -10.37
C GLU A 209 -2.14 14.62 -9.54
N VAL A 210 -0.84 14.89 -9.51
CA VAL A 210 0.18 14.07 -8.84
C VAL A 210 0.91 14.88 -7.77
N PRO A 211 1.46 14.26 -6.70
CA PRO A 211 2.25 14.99 -5.71
C PRO A 211 3.45 15.71 -6.35
N ALA A 212 3.54 17.01 -6.14
CA ALA A 212 4.58 17.85 -6.74
C ALA A 212 6.01 17.49 -6.25
N GLU A 213 6.10 16.97 -5.02
CA GLU A 213 7.34 16.60 -4.33
C GLU A 213 7.80 15.15 -4.59
N SER A 214 7.16 14.43 -5.52
CA SER A 214 7.59 13.06 -5.86
C SER A 214 9.01 13.05 -6.44
N GLU A 215 9.74 11.96 -6.25
CA GLU A 215 11.08 11.80 -6.85
C GLU A 215 11.00 11.50 -8.35
N TYR A 216 10.06 10.63 -8.76
CA TYR A 216 9.81 10.29 -10.16
C TYR A 216 8.31 10.36 -10.49
N LEU A 217 8.02 10.71 -11.75
CA LEU A 217 6.71 10.60 -12.38
C LEU A 217 6.85 9.86 -13.70
N LEU A 218 6.15 8.74 -13.81
CA LEU A 218 5.97 7.98 -15.05
C LEU A 218 4.55 8.22 -15.55
N GLU A 219 4.41 8.91 -16.67
CA GLU A 219 3.11 9.13 -17.31
C GLU A 219 2.90 8.14 -18.44
N GLY A 220 1.70 7.56 -18.50
CA GLY A 220 1.37 6.56 -19.49
C GLY A 220 -0.10 6.23 -19.53
N ARG A 221 -0.40 5.04 -20.06
CA ARG A 221 -1.75 4.52 -20.18
C ARG A 221 -1.80 3.02 -19.98
N ILE A 222 -2.84 2.55 -19.29
CA ILE A 222 -3.22 1.14 -19.33
C ILE A 222 -3.82 0.91 -20.71
N VAL A 223 -3.12 0.12 -21.53
CA VAL A 223 -3.50 -0.11 -22.92
C VAL A 223 -4.71 -1.04 -22.96
N VAL A 224 -5.76 -0.59 -23.64
CA VAL A 224 -7.05 -1.27 -23.68
C VAL A 224 -6.90 -2.66 -24.29
N HIS A 225 -7.46 -3.67 -23.62
CA HIS A 225 -7.41 -5.09 -23.97
C HIS A 225 -6.01 -5.73 -24.10
N ALA A 226 -4.93 -4.95 -24.05
CA ALA A 226 -3.58 -5.48 -24.08
C ALA A 226 -3.31 -6.28 -22.80
N ARG A 227 -2.74 -7.47 -22.98
CA ARG A 227 -2.33 -8.35 -21.90
C ARG A 227 -0.94 -8.90 -22.21
N ASP A 228 -0.11 -8.99 -21.17
CA ASP A 228 1.19 -9.63 -21.23
C ASP A 228 1.41 -10.48 -19.97
N LEU A 229 2.35 -11.42 -20.03
CA LEU A 229 2.64 -12.31 -18.91
C LEU A 229 3.35 -11.55 -17.78
N GLU A 230 2.68 -11.48 -16.63
CA GLU A 230 3.21 -10.93 -15.38
C GLU A 230 3.35 -12.05 -14.34
N GLY A 231 4.37 -11.96 -13.51
CA GLY A 231 4.73 -12.96 -12.51
C GLY A 231 5.56 -14.14 -13.06
N PRO A 232 5.96 -15.09 -12.20
CA PRO A 232 5.59 -15.15 -10.79
C PRO A 232 6.31 -14.08 -9.94
N PHE A 233 5.78 -13.79 -8.76
CA PHE A 233 6.31 -12.75 -7.86
C PHE A 233 6.12 -13.12 -6.39
N GLY A 234 7.12 -12.89 -5.55
CA GLY A 234 7.04 -13.11 -4.10
C GLY A 234 6.06 -12.14 -3.42
N GLU A 235 5.01 -12.67 -2.80
CA GLU A 235 3.90 -11.90 -2.25
C GLU A 235 3.93 -11.77 -0.72
N PHE A 236 3.06 -10.90 -0.17
CA PHE A 236 2.91 -10.70 1.28
C PHE A 236 2.71 -11.98 2.12
N PRO A 237 2.06 -13.08 1.64
CA PRO A 237 1.96 -14.32 2.40
C PRO A 237 3.25 -15.14 2.40
N ARG A 238 4.35 -14.60 1.85
CA ARG A 238 5.65 -15.28 1.67
C ARG A 238 5.56 -16.50 0.74
N THR A 239 4.69 -16.40 -0.26
CA THR A 239 4.51 -17.39 -1.33
C THR A 239 4.61 -16.70 -2.69
N TYR A 240 4.86 -17.45 -3.76
CA TYR A 240 4.88 -16.89 -5.10
C TYR A 240 3.48 -16.82 -5.70
N GLY A 241 3.06 -15.62 -6.08
CA GLY A 241 1.89 -15.43 -6.95
C GLY A 241 2.16 -16.04 -8.33
N PRO A 242 1.17 -16.69 -8.97
CA PRO A 242 1.37 -17.38 -10.23
C PRO A 242 1.57 -16.41 -11.39
N ARG A 243 2.32 -16.86 -12.40
CA ARG A 243 2.41 -16.16 -13.68
C ARG A 243 1.07 -16.20 -14.41
N SER A 244 0.58 -15.07 -14.88
CA SER A 244 -0.66 -15.01 -15.67
C SER A 244 -0.71 -13.77 -16.57
N PRO A 245 -1.55 -13.75 -17.62
CA PRO A 245 -1.79 -12.54 -18.40
C PRO A 245 -2.38 -11.42 -17.55
N LYS A 246 -1.77 -10.24 -17.58
CA LYS A 246 -2.19 -9.02 -16.87
C LYS A 246 -2.22 -7.81 -17.80
N PRO A 247 -2.98 -6.75 -17.46
CA PRO A 247 -2.98 -5.50 -18.21
C PRO A 247 -1.56 -4.95 -18.42
N VAL A 248 -1.37 -4.28 -19.56
CA VAL A 248 -0.11 -3.63 -19.92
C VAL A 248 -0.23 -2.13 -19.70
N VAL A 249 0.75 -1.55 -19.03
CA VAL A 249 0.94 -0.09 -18.98
C VAL A 249 2.01 0.29 -19.99
N GLN A 250 1.69 1.17 -20.92
CA GLN A 250 2.65 1.83 -21.81
C GLN A 250 3.03 3.18 -21.19
N ILE A 251 4.32 3.42 -20.98
CA ILE A 251 4.85 4.67 -20.44
C ILE A 251 5.29 5.57 -21.60
N ASP A 252 4.73 6.78 -21.64
CA ASP A 252 4.91 7.76 -22.72
C ASP A 252 5.89 8.87 -22.34
N ALA A 253 6.02 9.18 -21.05
CA ALA A 253 7.01 10.12 -20.54
C ALA A 253 7.49 9.74 -19.14
N LEU A 254 8.74 10.11 -18.85
CA LEU A 254 9.36 9.98 -17.54
C LEU A 254 9.94 11.34 -17.13
N TYR A 255 9.52 11.80 -15.95
CA TYR A 255 9.98 13.01 -15.29
C TYR A 255 10.57 12.66 -13.94
N HIS A 256 11.49 13.48 -13.47
CA HIS A 256 12.03 13.38 -12.13
C HIS A 256 12.60 14.72 -11.65
N ARG A 257 12.78 14.83 -10.33
CA ARG A 257 13.52 15.96 -9.74
C ARG A 257 15.03 15.83 -10.00
N GLU A 258 15.81 16.88 -9.74
CA GLU A 258 17.27 16.77 -9.78
C GLU A 258 17.78 15.76 -8.74
N SER A 259 18.69 14.87 -9.15
CA SER A 259 19.28 13.83 -8.29
C SER A 259 18.24 12.95 -7.57
N PRO A 260 17.36 12.26 -8.31
CA PRO A 260 16.19 11.61 -7.73
C PRO A 260 16.50 10.33 -6.96
N ILE A 261 15.74 10.08 -5.90
CA ILE A 261 15.84 8.88 -5.04
C ILE A 261 14.77 7.86 -5.43
N PHE A 262 15.19 6.67 -5.84
CA PHE A 262 14.27 5.61 -6.20
C PHE A 262 13.85 4.80 -4.98
N GLN A 263 12.59 4.88 -4.59
CA GLN A 263 12.05 4.11 -3.48
C GLN A 263 11.62 2.71 -3.95
N THR A 264 11.94 1.69 -3.16
CA THR A 264 11.44 0.33 -3.31
C THR A 264 10.91 -0.18 -1.98
N ILE A 265 9.85 -0.98 -2.01
CA ILE A 265 9.34 -1.73 -0.87
C ILE A 265 9.69 -3.19 -1.11
N LEU A 266 10.38 -3.82 -0.15
CA LEU A 266 10.63 -5.26 -0.20
C LEU A 266 9.31 -6.00 0.11
N PRO A 267 8.80 -6.87 -0.78
CA PRO A 267 7.56 -7.58 -0.48
C PRO A 267 7.69 -8.45 0.77
N ALA A 268 6.67 -8.38 1.60
CA ALA A 268 6.54 -9.06 2.90
C ALA A 268 7.48 -8.55 4.01
N SER A 269 8.19 -7.44 3.79
CA SER A 269 8.91 -6.71 4.84
C SER A 269 7.96 -5.98 5.78
N ARG A 270 8.46 -5.48 6.91
CA ARG A 270 7.65 -4.68 7.84
C ARG A 270 7.03 -3.45 7.20
N GLU A 271 7.78 -2.77 6.33
CA GLU A 271 7.29 -1.62 5.56
C GLU A 271 6.04 -2.00 4.75
N HIS A 272 6.11 -3.11 3.98
CA HIS A 272 4.98 -3.61 3.21
C HIS A 272 3.78 -3.98 4.08
N LEU A 273 4.04 -4.77 5.14
CA LEU A 273 2.97 -5.34 5.96
C LEU A 273 2.26 -4.24 6.76
N LEU A 274 2.99 -3.27 7.32
CA LEU A 274 2.41 -2.19 8.09
C LEU A 274 1.59 -1.21 7.24
N LEU A 275 2.00 -0.92 5.98
CA LEU A 275 1.18 -0.12 5.05
C LEU A 275 -0.23 -0.70 4.91
N GLY A 276 -0.32 -2.02 4.76
CA GLY A 276 -1.59 -2.72 4.64
C GLY A 276 -2.31 -2.95 5.98
N ALA A 277 -1.58 -3.04 7.09
CA ALA A 277 -2.14 -3.35 8.41
C ALA A 277 -3.04 -2.21 8.89
N ILE A 278 -2.50 -0.99 8.93
CA ILE A 278 -3.14 0.15 9.61
C ILE A 278 -4.54 0.46 9.05
N PRO A 279 -4.76 0.57 7.72
CA PRO A 279 -6.09 0.84 7.19
C PRO A 279 -7.09 -0.28 7.48
N ARG A 280 -6.65 -1.54 7.42
CA ARG A 280 -7.51 -2.70 7.69
C ARG A 280 -7.87 -2.80 9.18
N GLU A 281 -6.91 -2.58 10.06
CA GLU A 281 -7.15 -2.51 11.51
C GLU A 281 -8.16 -1.42 11.85
N VAL A 282 -8.04 -0.24 11.25
CA VAL A 282 -9.01 0.85 11.43
C VAL A 282 -10.38 0.49 10.88
N ALA A 283 -10.47 -0.17 9.72
CA ALA A 283 -11.74 -0.63 9.16
C ALA A 283 -12.43 -1.63 10.09
N ILE A 284 -11.67 -2.60 10.63
CA ILE A 284 -12.17 -3.58 11.60
C ILE A 284 -12.59 -2.88 12.89
N LEU A 285 -11.75 -1.98 13.44
CA LEU A 285 -12.03 -1.22 14.65
C LEU A 285 -13.33 -0.41 14.52
N ASN A 286 -13.53 0.27 13.38
CA ASN A 286 -14.75 1.02 13.10
C ASN A 286 -15.98 0.10 13.09
N ALA A 287 -15.89 -1.05 12.42
CA ALA A 287 -16.99 -2.02 12.36
C ALA A 287 -17.31 -2.59 13.76
N VAL A 288 -16.31 -3.02 14.51
CA VAL A 288 -16.45 -3.55 15.87
C VAL A 288 -17.05 -2.49 16.80
N SER A 289 -16.62 -1.23 16.70
CA SER A 289 -17.12 -0.15 17.56
C SER A 289 -18.63 0.12 17.43
N GLN A 290 -19.26 -0.29 16.31
CA GLN A 290 -20.71 -0.16 16.14
C GLN A 290 -21.50 -1.14 17.02
N VAL A 291 -20.89 -2.27 17.39
CA VAL A 291 -21.56 -3.35 18.15
C VAL A 291 -20.96 -3.56 19.54
N SER A 292 -19.71 -3.13 19.75
CA SER A 292 -19.02 -3.12 21.03
C SER A 292 -18.33 -1.76 21.20
N PRO A 293 -19.02 -0.75 21.78
CA PRO A 293 -18.46 0.60 21.94
C PRO A 293 -17.22 0.69 22.83
N HIS A 294 -16.90 -0.37 23.59
CA HIS A 294 -15.74 -0.48 24.47
C HIS A 294 -14.62 -1.32 23.85
N VAL A 295 -14.55 -1.39 22.51
CA VAL A 295 -13.36 -1.87 21.82
C VAL A 295 -12.24 -0.85 22.00
N GLU A 296 -11.09 -1.33 22.47
CA GLU A 296 -9.94 -0.48 22.78
C GLU A 296 -8.99 -0.42 21.58
N GLU A 297 -8.63 -1.58 21.05
CA GLU A 297 -7.71 -1.69 19.93
C GLU A 297 -7.98 -2.96 19.11
N VAL A 298 -7.61 -2.91 17.83
CA VAL A 298 -7.57 -4.06 16.93
C VAL A 298 -6.22 -4.11 16.24
N ILE A 299 -5.59 -5.29 16.21
CA ILE A 299 -4.40 -5.51 15.40
C ILE A 299 -4.59 -6.65 14.40
N LEU A 300 -3.86 -6.58 13.29
CA LEU A 300 -3.62 -7.72 12.41
C LEU A 300 -2.23 -8.28 12.70
N THR A 301 -2.17 -9.55 13.06
CA THR A 301 -0.91 -10.16 13.53
C THR A 301 0.13 -10.21 12.42
N LEU A 302 1.38 -9.90 12.76
CA LEU A 302 2.51 -9.91 11.82
C LEU A 302 2.73 -11.30 11.19
N ALA A 303 2.57 -12.36 11.98
CA ALA A 303 2.72 -13.74 11.51
C ALA A 303 1.70 -14.12 10.43
N SER A 304 0.52 -13.49 10.44
CA SER A 304 -0.53 -13.68 9.43
C SER A 304 -0.36 -12.78 8.19
N GLY A 305 0.79 -12.12 8.06
CA GLY A 305 1.07 -11.14 7.01
C GLY A 305 0.28 -9.84 7.19
N CYS A 306 -0.10 -9.48 8.44
CA CYS A 306 -0.95 -8.33 8.74
C CYS A 306 -2.23 -8.29 7.89
N HIS A 307 -2.85 -9.45 7.72
CA HIS A 307 -3.96 -9.63 6.78
C HIS A 307 -5.01 -10.62 7.32
N TYR A 308 -4.58 -11.85 7.63
CA TYR A 308 -5.53 -12.94 7.83
C TYR A 308 -6.02 -13.10 9.27
N HIS A 309 -5.24 -12.75 10.29
CA HIS A 309 -5.64 -12.92 11.69
C HIS A 309 -5.76 -11.58 12.40
N ALA A 310 -6.96 -11.27 12.85
CA ALA A 310 -7.26 -10.11 13.67
C ALA A 310 -7.33 -10.49 15.16
N VAL A 311 -6.83 -9.61 16.02
CA VAL A 311 -7.03 -9.66 17.47
C VAL A 311 -7.72 -8.38 17.88
N ALA A 312 -8.90 -8.48 18.48
CA ALA A 312 -9.68 -7.34 18.97
C ALA A 312 -9.70 -7.37 20.50
N GLN A 313 -9.27 -6.27 21.11
CA GLN A 313 -9.28 -6.07 22.55
C GLN A 313 -10.55 -5.32 22.95
N ILE A 314 -11.37 -5.91 23.80
CA ILE A 314 -12.63 -5.32 24.26
C ILE A 314 -12.77 -5.41 25.78
N THR A 315 -13.62 -4.56 26.35
CA THR A 315 -14.16 -4.74 27.71
C THR A 315 -15.64 -5.15 27.61
N PRO A 316 -15.97 -6.46 27.66
CA PRO A 316 -17.36 -6.92 27.50
C PRO A 316 -18.26 -6.43 28.64
N ARG A 317 -19.46 -5.96 28.33
CA ARG A 317 -20.49 -5.53 29.31
C ARG A 317 -21.62 -6.54 29.48
N HIS A 318 -21.82 -7.40 28.49
CA HIS A 318 -22.89 -8.39 28.49
C HIS A 318 -22.50 -9.62 27.66
N ALA A 319 -23.12 -10.75 27.99
CA ALA A 319 -22.89 -12.02 27.30
C ALA A 319 -23.20 -11.89 25.80
N GLY A 320 -22.34 -12.47 24.96
CA GLY A 320 -22.46 -12.45 23.50
C GLY A 320 -21.85 -11.22 22.81
N GLU A 321 -21.35 -10.23 23.55
CA GLU A 321 -20.68 -9.06 22.95
C GLU A 321 -19.44 -9.45 22.16
N ALA A 322 -18.60 -10.38 22.68
CA ALA A 322 -17.46 -10.92 21.97
C ALA A 322 -17.85 -11.58 20.64
N LYS A 323 -18.98 -12.31 20.60
CA LYS A 323 -19.51 -12.90 19.37
C LYS A 323 -19.89 -11.84 18.35
N ASN A 324 -20.58 -10.78 18.78
CA ASN A 324 -20.94 -9.68 17.88
C ASN A 324 -19.70 -8.95 17.36
N ALA A 325 -18.71 -8.70 18.22
CA ALA A 325 -17.43 -8.13 17.83
C ALA A 325 -16.72 -8.99 16.76
N MET A 326 -16.69 -10.32 16.93
CA MET A 326 -16.13 -11.24 15.91
C MET A 326 -16.84 -11.11 14.57
N LEU A 327 -18.18 -11.13 14.56
CA LEU A 327 -18.96 -11.00 13.32
C LEU A 327 -18.74 -9.64 12.65
N ALA A 328 -18.70 -8.56 13.42
CA ALA A 328 -18.40 -7.23 12.90
C ALA A 328 -16.99 -7.13 12.34
N ALA A 329 -16.01 -7.80 12.95
CA ALA A 329 -14.64 -7.82 12.45
C ALA A 329 -14.53 -8.54 11.10
N PHE A 330 -15.19 -9.69 10.94
CA PHE A 330 -15.30 -10.37 9.63
C PHE A 330 -15.99 -9.51 8.58
N ALA A 331 -17.02 -8.76 8.97
CA ALA A 331 -17.73 -7.85 8.06
C ALA A 331 -16.91 -6.61 7.68
N GLY A 332 -16.00 -6.16 8.56
CA GLY A 332 -15.19 -4.97 8.33
C GLY A 332 -14.12 -5.16 7.25
N VAL A 333 -13.50 -6.33 7.17
CA VAL A 333 -12.47 -6.67 6.19
C VAL A 333 -12.65 -8.12 5.75
N ASN A 334 -13.01 -8.33 4.48
CA ASN A 334 -13.39 -9.65 3.96
C ASN A 334 -12.22 -10.63 3.85
N GLU A 335 -10.97 -10.17 3.86
CA GLU A 335 -9.81 -11.05 3.79
C GLU A 335 -9.43 -11.67 5.15
N VAL A 336 -10.01 -11.21 6.26
CA VAL A 336 -9.77 -11.77 7.59
C VAL A 336 -10.30 -13.20 7.67
N LYS A 337 -9.44 -14.15 8.05
CA LYS A 337 -9.74 -15.58 8.18
C LYS A 337 -9.96 -16.03 9.62
N ARG A 338 -9.35 -15.33 10.59
CA ARG A 338 -9.49 -15.62 12.02
C ARG A 338 -9.62 -14.33 12.80
N VAL A 339 -10.58 -14.29 13.71
CA VAL A 339 -10.71 -13.22 14.69
C VAL A 339 -10.54 -13.83 16.08
N ILE A 340 -9.70 -13.23 16.90
CA ILE A 340 -9.54 -13.53 18.32
C ILE A 340 -10.04 -12.31 19.08
N VAL A 341 -10.92 -12.52 20.05
CA VAL A 341 -11.37 -11.45 20.94
C VAL A 341 -10.77 -11.73 22.31
N VAL A 342 -10.13 -10.73 22.89
CA VAL A 342 -9.51 -10.81 24.22
C VAL A 342 -9.96 -9.65 25.09
N ASP A 343 -9.82 -9.83 26.40
CA ASP A 343 -10.09 -8.80 27.39
C ASP A 343 -9.01 -7.70 27.37
N ALA A 344 -9.33 -6.53 27.96
CA ALA A 344 -8.45 -5.37 28.05
C ALA A 344 -7.14 -5.60 28.84
N ASP A 345 -7.04 -6.68 29.61
CA ASP A 345 -5.82 -7.03 30.35
C ASP A 345 -4.78 -7.79 29.51
N ILE A 346 -5.13 -8.18 28.27
CA ILE A 346 -4.23 -8.88 27.35
C ILE A 346 -3.51 -7.90 26.44
N ASN A 347 -2.18 -7.91 26.44
CA ASN A 347 -1.37 -7.15 25.50
C ASN A 347 -1.42 -7.79 24.10
N ILE A 348 -2.29 -7.27 23.23
CA ILE A 348 -2.47 -7.82 21.88
C ILE A 348 -1.23 -7.70 20.99
N HIS A 349 -0.27 -6.84 21.31
CA HIS A 349 0.99 -6.74 20.57
C HIS A 349 1.99 -7.85 20.91
N ASP A 350 1.77 -8.60 21.99
CA ASP A 350 2.56 -9.75 22.40
C ASP A 350 1.85 -11.05 21.97
N PRO A 351 2.39 -11.79 20.98
CA PRO A 351 1.77 -13.04 20.56
C PRO A 351 1.74 -14.10 21.66
N GLU A 352 2.66 -14.07 22.64
CA GLU A 352 2.65 -15.02 23.76
C GLU A 352 1.48 -14.73 24.72
N ASP A 353 1.14 -13.47 24.94
CA ASP A 353 0.03 -13.08 25.81
C ASP A 353 -1.33 -13.42 25.18
N VAL A 354 -1.45 -13.22 23.86
CA VAL A 354 -2.63 -13.67 23.10
C VAL A 354 -2.76 -15.20 23.13
N GLU A 355 -1.66 -15.93 22.98
CA GLU A 355 -1.67 -17.40 23.08
C GLU A 355 -2.02 -17.86 24.51
N TRP A 356 -1.51 -17.19 25.54
CA TRP A 356 -1.86 -17.47 26.93
C TRP A 356 -3.36 -17.29 27.20
N ALA A 357 -3.96 -16.20 26.68
CA ALA A 357 -5.40 -15.97 26.77
C ALA A 357 -6.19 -17.11 26.11
N LEU A 358 -5.79 -17.54 24.91
CA LEU A 358 -6.39 -18.68 24.23
C LEU A 358 -6.27 -19.98 25.04
N ALA A 359 -5.09 -20.26 25.59
CA ALA A 359 -4.82 -21.49 26.33
C ALA A 359 -5.58 -21.60 27.66
N THR A 360 -5.88 -20.46 28.30
CA THR A 360 -6.43 -20.44 29.66
C THR A 360 -7.88 -19.97 29.75
N ARG A 361 -8.39 -19.27 28.73
CA ARG A 361 -9.73 -18.65 28.75
C ARG A 361 -10.67 -19.15 27.65
N VAL A 362 -10.26 -20.13 26.83
CA VAL A 362 -11.11 -20.69 25.77
C VAL A 362 -11.45 -22.15 26.05
N GLN A 363 -12.74 -22.47 26.07
CA GLN A 363 -13.30 -23.81 25.97
C GLN A 363 -13.76 -24.05 24.53
N PRO A 364 -13.02 -24.83 23.71
CA PRO A 364 -13.27 -24.90 22.26
C PRO A 364 -14.66 -25.38 21.87
N ASP A 365 -15.32 -26.22 22.66
CA ASP A 365 -16.68 -26.70 22.40
C ASP A 365 -17.76 -25.63 22.57
N GLN A 366 -17.44 -24.53 23.26
CA GLN A 366 -18.37 -23.45 23.60
C GLN A 366 -18.00 -22.11 22.95
N GLU A 367 -16.71 -21.84 22.82
CA GLU A 367 -16.17 -20.52 22.52
C GLU A 367 -15.44 -20.45 21.16
N PHE A 368 -15.41 -21.56 20.41
CA PHE A 368 -14.94 -21.59 19.03
C PHE A 368 -16.12 -21.60 18.04
N SER A 369 -16.08 -20.71 17.05
CA SER A 369 -17.05 -20.68 15.95
C SER A 369 -16.30 -20.76 14.62
N ALA A 370 -16.72 -21.67 13.75
CA ALA A 370 -16.22 -21.80 12.39
C ALA A 370 -17.33 -21.47 11.39
N PHE A 371 -16.98 -20.68 10.38
CA PHE A 371 -17.86 -20.36 9.26
C PHE A 371 -17.29 -21.07 8.03
N ALA A 372 -18.07 -21.97 7.44
CA ALA A 372 -17.70 -22.62 6.20
C ALA A 372 -17.82 -21.63 5.04
N TYR A 373 -16.88 -21.70 4.10
CA TYR A 373 -16.91 -20.98 2.83
C TYR A 373 -17.90 -21.60 1.85
#